data_AF-A0A0Q9KHP4-F1
#
_entry.id   AF-A0A0Q9KHP4-F1
#
_cell.length_a   1.000
_cell.length_b   1.000
_cell.length_c   1.000
_cell.angle_alpha   90.00
_cell.angle_beta   90.00
_cell.angle_gamma   90.00
#
_symmetry.space_group_name_H-M   'P 1'
#
loop_
_entity.id
_entity.type
_entity.pdbx_description
1 polymer ?
#
loop_
_entity_poly.entity_id
_entity_poly.type
_entity_poly.pdbx_seq_one_letter_code
_entity_poly.pdbx_strand_id
1 'polypeptide(L)'
;MVGIDEVWARIGRHAGQPFTTITELEFTYRAPGAYLRVTRDGREVNRSLSCTNFARALASMPAERPSDIKDRQGSAYTWAILMDGRIRGGDW
;
A
#
# COMPACT_ATOMS: atom_id res chain seq x y z
N MET A 1 15.64 7.97 -7.29
CA MET A 1 15.14 7.17 -6.16
C MET A 1 14.01 7.96 -5.53
N VAL A 2 12.78 7.48 -5.65
CA VAL A 2 11.59 8.15 -5.14
C VAL A 2 11.55 8.08 -3.61
N GLY A 3 11.27 9.20 -2.96
CA GLY A 3 11.20 9.28 -1.50
C GLY A 3 9.86 8.76 -0.96
N ILE A 4 9.84 8.31 0.29
CA ILE A 4 8.59 7.91 0.94
C ILE A 4 7.57 9.06 0.99
N ASP A 5 8.00 10.31 1.13
CA ASP A 5 7.08 11.46 1.18
C ASP A 5 6.30 11.62 -0.13
N GLU A 6 6.96 11.39 -1.27
CA GLU A 6 6.33 11.42 -2.59
C GLU A 6 5.38 10.24 -2.78
N VAL A 7 5.81 9.02 -2.41
CA VAL A 7 4.94 7.83 -2.45
C VAL A 7 3.73 8.00 -1.54
N TRP A 8 3.92 8.55 -0.34
CA TRP A 8 2.84 8.80 0.62
C TRP A 8 1.86 9.87 0.11
N ALA A 9 2.35 10.90 -0.58
CA ALA A 9 1.50 11.88 -1.25
C ALA A 9 0.64 11.24 -2.35
N ARG A 10 1.20 10.32 -3.16
CA ARG A 10 0.44 9.55 -4.15
C ARG A 10 -0.62 8.66 -3.48
N ILE A 11 -0.26 7.97 -2.40
CA ILE A 11 -1.19 7.16 -1.59
C ILE A 11 -2.34 8.04 -1.06
N GLY A 12 -2.03 9.20 -0.50
CA GLY A 12 -3.05 10.14 -0.01
C GLY A 12 -3.99 10.61 -1.12
N ARG A 13 -3.46 10.97 -2.30
CA ARG A 13 -4.23 11.41 -3.46
C ARG A 13 -5.19 10.34 -4.00
N HIS A 14 -4.81 9.08 -3.90
CA HIS A 14 -5.60 7.95 -4.40
C HIS A 14 -6.40 7.22 -3.31
N ALA A 15 -6.43 7.75 -2.08
CA ALA A 15 -7.26 7.22 -1.02
C ALA A 15 -8.75 7.20 -1.41
N GLY A 16 -9.47 6.16 -1.01
CA GLY A 16 -10.88 5.94 -1.35
C GLY A 16 -11.13 5.27 -2.71
N GLN A 17 -10.12 5.21 -3.59
CA GLN A 17 -10.25 4.50 -4.87
C GLN A 17 -10.12 2.98 -4.66
N PRO A 18 -10.67 2.16 -5.58
CA PRO A 18 -10.48 0.72 -5.55
C PRO A 18 -9.03 0.34 -5.90
N PHE A 19 -8.53 -0.67 -5.19
CA PHE A 19 -7.27 -1.37 -5.41
C PHE A 19 -7.54 -2.88 -5.35
N THR A 20 -6.63 -3.66 -5.93
CA THR A 20 -6.79 -5.11 -6.00
C THR A 20 -5.52 -5.80 -5.53
N THR A 21 -5.65 -6.79 -4.65
CA THR A 21 -4.50 -7.62 -4.25
C THR A 21 -4.04 -8.52 -5.40
N ILE A 22 -2.84 -9.10 -5.30
CA ILE A 22 -2.37 -10.11 -6.27
C ILE A 22 -3.28 -11.34 -6.35
N THR A 23 -4.08 -11.59 -5.31
CA THR A 23 -5.09 -12.66 -5.25
C THR A 23 -6.49 -12.18 -5.66
N GLU A 24 -6.57 -11.07 -6.41
CA GLU A 24 -7.82 -10.53 -7.00
C GLU A 24 -8.87 -10.08 -5.98
N LEU A 25 -8.47 -9.74 -4.75
CA LEU A 25 -9.39 -9.20 -3.75
C LEU A 25 -9.42 -7.67 -3.85
N GLU A 26 -10.58 -7.12 -4.19
CA GLU A 26 -10.80 -5.67 -4.20
C GLU A 26 -10.83 -5.11 -2.77
N PHE A 27 -10.27 -3.92 -2.59
CA PHE A 27 -10.34 -3.17 -1.34
C PHE A 27 -10.24 -1.67 -1.60
N THR A 28 -10.63 -0.87 -0.62
CA THR A 28 -10.32 0.56 -0.56
C THR A 28 -9.55 0.87 0.72
N TYR A 29 -9.06 2.10 0.86
CA TYR A 29 -8.51 2.56 2.13
C TYR A 29 -8.74 4.06 2.32
N ARG A 30 -8.62 4.48 3.59
CA ARG A 30 -8.49 5.89 3.97
C ARG A 30 -7.11 6.14 4.55
N ALA A 31 -6.54 7.32 4.30
CA ALA A 31 -5.23 7.73 4.81
C ALA A 31 -5.36 9.02 5.66
N PRO A 32 -5.81 8.93 6.93
CA PRO A 32 -6.06 10.11 7.78
C PRO A 32 -4.79 10.83 8.29
N GLY A 33 -3.60 10.42 7.87
CA GLY A 33 -2.33 10.99 8.33
C GLY A 33 -1.15 10.07 8.03
N ALA A 34 -0.32 9.77 9.02
CA ALA A 34 0.84 8.90 8.89
C ALA A 34 0.52 7.39 8.94
N TYR A 35 -0.74 7.02 8.68
CA TYR A 35 -1.18 5.64 8.53
C TYR A 35 -2.40 5.57 7.62
N LEU A 36 -2.71 4.38 7.13
CA LEU A 36 -3.94 4.08 6.42
C LEU A 36 -4.71 2.92 7.05
N ARG A 37 -6.02 2.88 6.79
CA ARG A 37 -6.94 1.83 7.23
C ARG A 37 -7.64 1.27 6.01
N VAL A 38 -7.51 -0.04 5.84
CA VAL A 38 -8.06 -0.76 4.69
C VAL A 38 -9.50 -1.14 4.98
N THR A 39 -10.37 -1.00 3.98
CA THR A 39 -11.74 -1.50 4.01
C THR A 39 -11.91 -2.53 2.91
N ARG A 40 -12.45 -3.70 3.26
CA ARG A 40 -12.79 -4.77 2.33
C ARG A 40 -14.15 -5.33 2.73
N ASP A 41 -15.03 -5.57 1.76
CA ASP A 41 -16.39 -6.05 1.98
C ASP A 41 -17.18 -5.19 3.00
N GLY A 42 -16.99 -3.87 2.94
CA GLY A 42 -17.63 -2.91 3.85
C GLY A 42 -17.12 -2.93 5.30
N ARG A 43 -16.05 -3.67 5.59
CA ARG A 43 -15.45 -3.77 6.93
C ARG A 43 -14.01 -3.29 6.94
N GLU A 44 -13.63 -2.57 7.98
CA GLU A 44 -12.22 -2.21 8.20
C GLU A 44 -11.42 -3.49 8.52
N VAL A 45 -10.40 -3.78 7.71
CA VAL A 45 -9.58 -4.98 7.83
C VAL A 45 -8.14 -4.62 8.18
N ASN A 46 -7.51 -5.48 9.01
CA ASN A 46 -6.21 -5.29 9.64
C ASN A 46 -6.14 -4.16 10.66
N ARG A 47 -4.98 -4.09 11.33
CA ARG A 47 -4.55 -2.88 12.06
C ARG A 47 -4.09 -1.81 11.08
N SER A 48 -4.02 -0.56 11.54
CA SER A 48 -3.48 0.57 10.79
C SER A 48 -2.13 0.24 10.13
N LEU A 49 -2.00 0.51 8.83
CA LEU A 49 -0.74 0.37 8.10
C LEU A 49 -0.02 1.72 8.09
N SER A 50 1.11 1.83 8.80
CA SER A 50 1.81 3.10 8.99
C SER A 50 2.64 3.53 7.78
N CYS A 51 2.89 4.83 7.64
CA CYS A 51 3.82 5.38 6.66
C CYS A 51 5.22 4.74 6.80
N THR A 52 5.69 4.50 8.03
CA THR A 52 6.95 3.77 8.28
C THR A 52 6.93 2.34 7.73
N ASN A 53 5.80 1.63 7.78
CA ASN A 53 5.68 0.30 7.17
C ASN A 53 5.85 0.38 5.65
N PHE A 54 5.26 1.40 5.02
CA PHE A 54 5.43 1.68 3.59
C PHE A 54 6.86 2.08 3.25
N ALA A 55 7.51 2.95 4.04
CA ALA A 55 8.91 3.33 3.86
C ALA A 55 9.81 2.09 3.82
N ARG A 56 9.60 1.17 4.77
CA ARG A 56 10.36 -0.08 4.82
C ARG A 56 10.03 -0.97 3.62
N ALA A 57 8.77 -1.08 3.21
CA ALA A 57 8.38 -1.93 2.09
C ALA A 57 8.88 -1.41 0.74
N LEU A 58 8.93 -0.08 0.58
CA LEU A 58 9.46 0.61 -0.60
C LEU A 58 10.91 0.24 -0.87
N ALA A 59 11.72 0.05 0.18
CA ALA A 59 13.11 -0.40 0.06
C ALA A 59 13.27 -1.81 -0.53
N SER A 60 12.19 -2.58 -0.65
CA SER A 60 12.16 -3.91 -1.25
C SER A 60 11.49 -3.91 -2.64
N MET A 61 11.16 -2.75 -3.18
CA MET A 61 10.52 -2.66 -4.49
C MET A 61 11.56 -2.62 -5.64
N PRO A 62 11.25 -3.22 -6.80
CA PRO A 62 10.04 -3.99 -7.09
C PRO A 62 10.10 -5.38 -6.43
N ALA A 63 9.01 -5.78 -5.77
CA ALA A 63 8.84 -7.11 -5.19
C ALA A 63 7.89 -7.92 -6.06
N GLU A 64 8.17 -9.20 -6.30
CA GLU A 64 7.32 -10.06 -7.14
C GLU A 64 6.00 -10.38 -6.44
N ARG A 65 6.04 -10.55 -5.11
CA ARG A 65 4.87 -10.98 -4.34
C ARG A 65 4.88 -10.40 -2.92
N PRO A 66 3.72 -10.39 -2.24
CA PRO A 66 3.62 -9.88 -0.87
C PRO A 66 4.52 -10.57 0.16
N SER A 67 4.94 -11.82 -0.06
CA SER A 67 5.85 -12.50 0.87
C SER A 67 7.29 -12.00 0.81
N ASP A 68 7.67 -11.28 -0.25
CA ASP A 68 9.03 -10.75 -0.41
C ASP A 68 9.26 -9.55 0.52
N ILE A 69 8.17 -8.87 0.92
CA ILE A 69 8.20 -7.81 1.94
C ILE A 69 8.08 -8.41 3.35
N LYS A 70 9.19 -8.96 3.86
CA LYS A 70 9.32 -9.62 5.19
C LYS A 70 8.60 -8.90 6.36
N ASP A 71 8.01 -9.67 7.27
CA ASP A 71 7.52 -9.26 8.60
C ASP A 71 6.59 -8.03 8.65
N ARG A 72 5.63 -7.93 7.72
CA ARG A 72 4.64 -6.85 7.70
C ARG A 72 3.23 -7.41 7.79
N GLN A 73 2.50 -7.06 8.86
CA GLN A 73 1.05 -7.20 8.88
C GLN A 73 0.46 -6.45 7.69
N GLY A 74 -0.50 -7.07 6.99
CA GLY A 74 -1.10 -6.46 5.80
C GLY A 74 -0.14 -6.35 4.61
N SER A 75 0.85 -7.24 4.49
CA SER A 75 1.75 -7.31 3.34
C SER A 75 1.01 -7.35 2.01
N ALA A 76 -0.09 -8.11 1.91
CA ALA A 76 -0.92 -8.18 0.71
C ALA A 76 -1.40 -6.79 0.23
N TYR A 77 -1.90 -5.96 1.15
CA TYR A 77 -2.40 -4.62 0.84
C TYR A 77 -1.27 -3.62 0.61
N THR A 78 -0.20 -3.71 1.40
CA THR A 78 0.98 -2.84 1.25
C THR A 78 1.62 -3.05 -0.12
N TRP A 79 1.83 -4.31 -0.51
CA TRP A 79 2.36 -4.68 -1.81
C TRP A 79 1.43 -4.22 -2.94
N ALA A 80 0.12 -4.49 -2.82
CA ALA A 80 -0.86 -4.09 -3.83
C ALA A 80 -0.89 -2.58 -4.08
N ILE A 81 -0.81 -1.78 -3.01
CA ILE A 81 -0.75 -0.33 -3.12
C ILE A 81 0.56 0.12 -3.79
N LEU A 82 1.71 -0.43 -3.38
CA LEU A 82 3.00 -0.04 -3.96
C LEU A 82 3.17 -0.50 -5.42
N MET A 83 2.54 -1.61 -5.81
CA MET A 83 2.62 -2.12 -7.18
C MET A 83 1.56 -1.52 -8.12
N ASP A 84 0.61 -0.76 -7.59
CA ASP A 84 -0.39 -0.07 -8.39
C ASP A 84 0.27 0.98 -9.31
N GLY A 85 -0.14 1.01 -10.58
CA GLY A 85 0.39 1.92 -11.59
C GLY A 85 0.35 3.40 -11.18
N ARG A 86 -0.69 3.81 -10.45
CA ARG A 86 -0.88 5.18 -9.95
C ARG A 86 0.12 5.56 -8.86
N ILE A 87 0.61 4.57 -8.11
CA ILE A 87 1.54 4.76 -7.00
C ILE A 87 2.98 4.59 -7.45
N ARG A 88 3.29 3.53 -8.20
CA ARG A 88 4.65 3.29 -8.69
C ARG A 88 5.10 4.32 -9.72
N GLY A 89 4.19 4.82 -10.56
CA GLY A 89 4.46 5.90 -11.53
C GLY A 89 5.57 5.64 -12.57
N GLY A 90 6.16 4.43 -12.60
CA GLY A 90 7.34 4.09 -13.40
C GLY A 90 8.67 4.15 -12.64
N ASP A 91 8.66 4.46 -11.33
CA ASP A 91 9.85 4.57 -10.50
C ASP A 91 10.48 3.21 -10.12
N TRP A 92 9.69 2.14 -10.19
CA TRP A 92 10.10 0.74 -10.04
C TRP A 92 9.15 -0.24 -10.78
#